data_AF-A0A964L4T0-F1
#
_entry.id   AF-A0A964L4T0-F1
#
_cell.length_a   1.000
_cell.length_b   1.000
_cell.length_c   1.000
_cell.angle_alpha   90.00
_cell.angle_beta   90.00
_cell.angle_gamma   90.00
#
_symmetry.space_group_name_H-M   'P 1'
#
loop_
_entity.id
_entity.type
_entity.pdbx_description
1 polymer ?
#
loop_
_entity_poly.entity_id
_entity_poly.type
_entity_poly.pdbx_seq_one_letter_code
_entity_poly.pdbx_strand_id
1 'polypeptide(L)'
;MPRLITPVLRIVLLLSVALSMRCTTGSHSGHAGAAPLTRTQAIGTWSLTDAQNELFNVIVSSDGAAVSTWWKGEAGTQGERGRWELASGVLDIRYSDGWRDVLTTDSIGFSKLSYAPGLAPKSGTTETPNNYGQAVLLTGIQVPFVGVWVVPGALAGPKYEATIALRSDGMARKNVDANQQGTWHLDSGIATVDWADGWHTTIEIGADGTAFSKSWKPGTATSEMPTGSGAVRRVLK
;
A
#
# COMPACT_ATOMS: atom_id res chain seq x y z
N MET A 1 -78.76 -39.54 -17.76
CA MET A 1 -78.46 -39.18 -16.35
C MET A 1 -76.99 -39.49 -16.09
N PRO A 2 -76.39 -38.89 -15.04
CA PRO A 2 -75.90 -37.50 -14.94
C PRO A 2 -74.43 -37.42 -15.45
N ARG A 3 -73.55 -36.43 -15.23
CA ARG A 3 -73.57 -35.07 -14.67
C ARG A 3 -72.40 -34.31 -15.33
N LEU A 4 -72.56 -33.04 -15.74
CA LEU A 4 -71.42 -32.16 -16.04
C LEU A 4 -70.94 -31.47 -14.74
N ILE A 5 -69.62 -31.36 -14.55
CA ILE A 5 -69.00 -30.64 -13.44
C ILE A 5 -68.26 -29.43 -14.00
N THR A 6 -68.72 -28.23 -13.66
CA THR A 6 -68.10 -26.96 -14.03
C THR A 6 -67.13 -26.53 -12.94
N PRO A 7 -65.85 -26.19 -13.25
CA PRO A 7 -64.94 -25.64 -12.25
C PRO A 7 -65.24 -24.15 -11.99
N VAL A 8 -65.27 -23.76 -10.71
CA VAL A 8 -65.50 -22.38 -10.27
C VAL A 8 -64.20 -21.59 -10.35
N LEU A 9 -64.16 -20.55 -11.19
CA LEU A 9 -63.04 -19.61 -11.30
C LEU A 9 -63.05 -18.65 -10.11
N ARG A 10 -62.02 -18.71 -9.24
CA ARG A 10 -61.82 -17.74 -8.16
C ARG A 10 -61.04 -16.52 -8.67
N ILE A 11 -61.69 -15.37 -8.71
CA ILE A 11 -61.05 -14.07 -8.97
C ILE A 11 -60.41 -13.59 -7.67
N VAL A 12 -59.09 -13.36 -7.69
CA VAL A 12 -58.36 -12.73 -6.59
C VAL A 12 -58.20 -11.24 -6.89
N LEU A 13 -58.82 -10.40 -6.08
CA LEU A 13 -58.72 -8.94 -6.19
C LEU A 13 -57.46 -8.47 -5.44
N LEU A 14 -56.44 -8.01 -6.17
CA LEU A 14 -55.26 -7.38 -5.59
C LEU A 14 -55.53 -5.90 -5.31
N LEU A 15 -55.50 -5.52 -4.03
CA LEU A 15 -55.65 -4.14 -3.58
C LEU A 15 -54.29 -3.42 -3.63
N SER A 16 -54.13 -2.48 -4.55
CA SER A 16 -52.90 -1.67 -4.66
C SER A 16 -52.85 -0.58 -3.58
N VAL A 17 -52.00 -0.74 -2.57
CA VAL A 17 -51.72 0.31 -1.57
C VAL A 17 -50.60 1.22 -2.08
N ALA A 18 -50.96 2.46 -2.44
CA ALA A 18 -49.99 3.48 -2.80
C ALA A 18 -49.41 4.16 -1.55
N LEU A 19 -48.19 3.78 -1.15
CA LEU A 19 -47.45 4.46 -0.09
C LEU A 19 -46.78 5.73 -0.65
N SER A 20 -47.35 6.90 -0.35
CA SER A 20 -46.70 8.18 -0.66
C SER A 20 -45.56 8.46 0.33
N MET A 21 -44.32 8.16 -0.06
CA MET A 21 -43.15 8.60 0.71
C MET A 21 -43.03 10.13 0.68
N ARG A 22 -43.30 10.77 1.82
CA ARG A 22 -42.98 12.19 2.02
C ARG A 22 -41.50 12.29 2.38
N CYS A 23 -40.70 12.89 1.49
CA CYS A 23 -39.31 13.19 1.78
C CYS A 23 -39.26 14.40 2.74
N THR A 24 -39.30 14.14 4.04
CA THR A 24 -38.92 15.15 5.04
C THR A 24 -37.41 15.36 4.93
N THR A 25 -37.00 16.55 4.48
CA THR A 25 -35.61 17.01 4.55
C THR A 25 -35.21 17.16 6.01
N GLY A 26 -34.77 16.05 6.62
CA GLY A 26 -34.11 16.08 7.91
C GLY A 26 -32.80 16.84 7.76
N SER A 27 -32.71 18.00 8.40
CA SER A 27 -31.47 18.77 8.48
C SER A 27 -30.37 17.87 9.00
N HIS A 28 -29.38 17.52 8.17
CA HIS A 28 -28.26 16.71 8.61
C HIS A 28 -27.53 17.44 9.73
N SER A 29 -27.70 16.93 10.95
CA SER A 29 -26.89 17.29 12.10
C SER A 29 -25.43 17.17 11.70
N GLY A 30 -24.65 18.22 11.95
CA GLY A 30 -23.27 18.29 11.50
C GLY A 30 -22.51 17.04 11.95
N HIS A 31 -21.95 16.29 10.99
CA HIS A 31 -20.96 15.29 11.33
C HIS A 31 -19.80 16.02 11.98
N ALA A 32 -19.49 15.69 13.23
CA ALA A 32 -18.27 16.19 13.85
C ALA A 32 -17.10 15.80 12.94
N GLY A 33 -16.40 16.80 12.40
CA GLY A 33 -15.32 16.57 11.45
C GLY A 33 -14.28 15.62 12.05
N ALA A 34 -13.77 14.71 11.23
CA ALA A 34 -12.73 13.79 11.66
C ALA A 34 -11.55 14.56 12.26
N ALA A 35 -11.03 14.09 13.39
CA ALA A 35 -9.96 14.78 14.10
C ALA A 35 -8.74 14.95 13.18
N PRO A 36 -8.10 16.14 13.13
CA PRO A 36 -7.02 16.40 12.20
C PRO A 36 -5.82 15.47 12.43
N LEU A 37 -5.18 15.04 11.34
CA LEU A 37 -4.03 14.14 11.38
C LEU A 37 -2.87 14.77 12.18
N THR A 38 -2.36 14.04 13.18
CA THR A 38 -1.26 14.51 14.04
C THR A 38 0.12 14.11 13.51
N ARG A 39 1.18 14.82 13.91
CA ARG A 39 2.56 14.50 13.47
C ARG A 39 2.99 13.08 13.84
N THR A 40 2.53 12.57 14.99
CA THR A 40 2.79 11.20 15.43
C THR A 40 2.10 10.16 14.56
N GLN A 41 0.90 10.46 14.03
CA GLN A 41 0.21 9.58 13.07
C GLN A 41 0.81 9.68 11.66
N ALA A 42 1.31 10.85 11.25
CA ALA A 42 1.93 11.04 9.95
C ALA A 42 3.15 10.11 9.75
N ILE A 43 4.00 10.03 10.79
CA ILE A 43 5.22 9.21 10.79
C ILE A 43 4.84 7.73 10.89
N GLY A 44 5.23 6.95 9.88
CA GLY A 44 4.87 5.53 9.80
C GLY A 44 5.00 4.96 8.39
N THR A 45 4.49 3.75 8.19
CA THR A 45 4.34 3.18 6.84
C THR A 45 2.86 3.20 6.47
N TRP A 46 2.54 3.80 5.33
CA TRP A 46 1.18 3.94 4.81
C TRP A 46 0.99 2.96 3.64
N SER A 47 -0.20 2.38 3.51
CA SER A 47 -0.67 1.70 2.30
C SER A 47 -1.56 2.64 1.49
N LEU A 48 -1.25 2.77 0.21
CA LEU A 48 -1.93 3.60 -0.77
C LEU A 48 -2.19 2.77 -2.03
N THR A 49 -3.07 3.23 -2.93
CA THR A 49 -3.25 2.61 -4.26
C THR A 49 -2.90 3.58 -5.39
N ASP A 50 -2.36 3.06 -6.49
CA ASP A 50 -2.13 3.82 -7.73
C ASP A 50 -3.41 3.90 -8.61
N ALA A 51 -3.31 4.52 -9.78
CA ALA A 51 -4.46 4.71 -10.68
C ALA A 51 -4.94 3.41 -11.37
N GLN A 52 -4.23 2.29 -11.22
CA GLN A 52 -4.66 0.95 -11.61
C GLN A 52 -5.18 0.15 -10.40
N ASN A 53 -5.34 0.81 -9.25
CA ASN A 53 -5.72 0.22 -7.97
C ASN A 53 -4.72 -0.82 -7.44
N GLU A 54 -3.46 -0.78 -7.89
CA GLU A 54 -2.39 -1.58 -7.29
C GLU A 54 -1.89 -0.92 -6.00
N LEU A 55 -1.72 -1.71 -4.94
CA LEU A 55 -1.20 -1.23 -3.67
C LEU A 55 0.26 -0.80 -3.82
N PHE A 56 0.65 0.28 -3.16
CA PHE A 56 2.04 0.57 -2.83
C PHE A 56 2.13 1.11 -1.41
N ASN A 57 3.32 1.16 -0.86
CA ASN A 57 3.56 1.65 0.48
C ASN A 57 4.42 2.91 0.44
N VAL A 58 4.19 3.81 1.40
CA VAL A 58 4.99 5.02 1.58
C VAL A 58 5.47 5.09 3.01
N ILE A 59 6.77 5.27 3.17
CA ILE A 59 7.46 5.27 4.45
C ILE A 59 7.78 6.71 4.80
N VAL A 60 7.10 7.24 5.79
CA VAL A 60 7.14 8.64 6.22
C VAL A 60 8.03 8.73 7.46
N SER A 61 9.27 9.18 7.28
CA SER A 61 10.32 9.22 8.31
C SER A 61 10.26 10.48 9.16
N SER A 62 10.65 10.42 10.43
CA SER A 62 10.56 11.55 11.38
C SER A 62 11.42 12.76 11.01
N ASP A 63 12.46 12.57 10.20
CA ASP A 63 13.37 13.59 9.63
C ASP A 63 12.78 14.36 8.42
N GLY A 64 11.53 14.05 8.04
CA GLY A 64 10.86 14.67 6.91
C GLY A 64 11.13 13.98 5.57
N ALA A 65 11.82 12.83 5.53
CA ALA A 65 11.98 12.03 4.31
C ALA A 65 10.76 11.13 4.05
N ALA A 66 10.51 10.84 2.78
CA ALA A 66 9.53 9.85 2.33
C ALA A 66 10.15 8.90 1.30
N VAL A 67 9.81 7.61 1.36
CA VAL A 67 10.22 6.60 0.36
C VAL A 67 9.02 5.73 -0.02
N SER A 68 8.70 5.65 -1.32
CA SER A 68 7.66 4.76 -1.83
C SER A 68 8.20 3.37 -2.15
N THR A 69 7.34 2.35 -2.19
CA THR A 69 7.61 1.04 -2.82
C THR A 69 7.01 0.95 -4.22
N TRP A 70 6.56 2.07 -4.80
CA TRP A 70 5.98 2.07 -6.13
C TRP A 70 7.10 1.96 -7.18
N TRP A 71 7.03 0.86 -7.94
CA TRP A 71 8.14 0.40 -8.77
C TRP A 71 7.85 0.46 -10.28
N LYS A 72 6.79 1.18 -10.68
CA LYS A 72 6.41 1.38 -12.09
C LYS A 72 7.05 2.64 -12.69
N GLY A 73 7.46 3.59 -11.85
CA GLY A 73 8.17 4.81 -12.26
C GLY A 73 9.65 4.59 -12.56
N GLU A 74 10.34 5.69 -12.88
CA GLU A 74 11.76 5.69 -13.30
C GLU A 74 12.71 5.09 -12.26
N ALA A 75 12.46 5.31 -10.96
CA ALA A 75 13.24 4.72 -9.88
C ALA A 75 13.10 3.18 -9.79
N GLY A 76 12.06 2.61 -10.40
CA GLY A 76 11.76 1.18 -10.35
C GLY A 76 11.76 0.65 -8.91
N THR A 77 12.38 -0.52 -8.72
CA THR A 77 12.50 -1.17 -7.40
C THR A 77 13.29 -0.34 -6.36
N GLN A 78 13.98 0.75 -6.75
CA GLN A 78 14.62 1.65 -5.78
C GLN A 78 13.63 2.53 -5.01
N GLY A 79 12.38 2.62 -5.47
CA GLY A 79 11.33 3.44 -4.88
C GLY A 79 11.51 4.94 -5.16
N GLU A 80 10.41 5.66 -5.22
CA GLU A 80 10.46 7.12 -5.33
C GLU A 80 10.91 7.71 -3.99
N ARG A 81 11.74 8.74 -4.04
CA ARG A 81 12.15 9.50 -2.85
C ARG A 81 11.36 10.79 -2.79
N GLY A 82 11.06 11.24 -1.60
CA GLY A 82 10.31 12.47 -1.39
C GLY A 82 10.59 13.13 -0.06
N ARG A 83 9.92 14.26 0.16
CA ARG A 83 9.84 14.94 1.45
C ARG A 83 8.37 15.08 1.83
N TRP A 84 8.10 15.25 3.11
CA TRP A 84 6.74 15.49 3.60
C TRP A 84 6.65 16.67 4.56
N GLU A 85 5.46 17.28 4.57
CA GLU A 85 5.06 18.36 5.46
C GLU A 85 3.69 18.01 6.06
N LEU A 86 3.41 18.50 7.27
CA LEU A 86 2.09 18.39 7.90
C LEU A 86 1.61 19.79 8.28
N ALA A 87 0.52 20.24 7.67
CA ALA A 87 -0.10 21.52 7.93
C ALA A 87 -1.60 21.35 8.14
N SER A 88 -2.15 21.91 9.23
CA SER A 88 -3.59 21.89 9.53
C SER A 88 -4.29 20.52 9.42
N GLY A 89 -3.60 19.43 9.79
CA GLY A 89 -4.14 18.07 9.69
C GLY A 89 -4.05 17.41 8.31
N VAL A 90 -3.33 18.03 7.38
CA VAL A 90 -3.09 17.54 6.00
C VAL A 90 -1.62 17.14 5.86
N LEU A 91 -1.37 15.86 5.60
CA LEU A 91 -0.05 15.32 5.30
C LEU A 91 0.19 15.46 3.78
N ASP A 92 1.18 16.27 3.41
CA ASP A 92 1.56 16.56 2.02
C ASP A 92 2.91 15.90 1.73
N ILE A 93 2.93 14.89 0.86
CA ILE A 93 4.10 14.12 0.46
C ILE A 93 4.44 14.49 -0.98
N ARG A 94 5.67 14.97 -1.23
CA ARG A 94 6.15 15.43 -2.54
C ARG A 94 7.34 14.59 -2.96
N TYR A 95 7.22 13.88 -4.08
CA TYR A 95 8.26 13.00 -4.62
C TYR A 95 9.20 13.75 -5.58
N SER A 96 10.40 13.21 -5.79
CA SER A 96 11.49 13.84 -6.55
C SER A 96 11.21 13.95 -8.05
N ASP A 97 10.31 13.14 -8.59
CA ASP A 97 9.84 13.18 -9.97
C ASP A 97 8.66 14.14 -10.19
N GLY A 98 8.17 14.78 -9.11
CA GLY A 98 7.10 15.77 -9.14
C GLY A 98 5.70 15.22 -8.79
N TRP A 99 5.53 13.92 -8.53
CA TRP A 99 4.27 13.42 -7.98
C TRP A 99 4.03 13.97 -6.57
N ARG A 100 2.76 14.06 -6.19
CA ARG A 100 2.34 14.51 -4.86
C ARG A 100 1.17 13.68 -4.34
N ASP A 101 1.31 13.12 -3.14
CA ASP A 101 0.21 12.52 -2.37
C ASP A 101 -0.20 13.45 -1.24
N VAL A 102 -1.50 13.62 -1.06
CA VAL A 102 -2.10 14.42 0.02
C VAL A 102 -3.02 13.52 0.83
N LEU A 103 -2.68 13.30 2.09
CA LEU A 103 -3.41 12.44 3.03
C LEU A 103 -4.16 13.30 4.05
N THR A 104 -5.43 13.00 4.25
CA THR A 104 -6.33 13.68 5.21
C THR A 104 -7.15 12.66 5.99
N THR A 105 -7.67 13.06 7.15
CA THR A 105 -8.68 12.29 7.88
C THR A 105 -10.06 12.50 7.29
N ASP A 106 -10.82 11.42 7.12
CA ASP A 106 -12.23 11.43 6.69
C ASP A 106 -13.12 10.72 7.73
N SER A 107 -14.42 10.59 7.46
CA SER A 107 -15.37 9.99 8.41
C SER A 107 -15.24 8.48 8.61
N ILE A 108 -14.40 7.78 7.82
CA ILE A 108 -14.23 6.32 7.84
C ILE A 108 -12.77 5.87 8.09
N GLY A 109 -11.81 6.79 8.00
CA GLY A 109 -10.39 6.54 8.18
C GLY A 109 -9.53 7.69 7.67
N PHE A 110 -8.65 7.39 6.72
CA PHE A 110 -7.83 8.38 6.04
C PHE A 110 -8.07 8.29 4.52
N SER A 111 -8.17 9.45 3.87
CA SER A 111 -8.26 9.56 2.43
C SER A 111 -6.93 9.97 1.82
N LYS A 112 -6.73 9.66 0.54
CA LYS A 112 -5.61 10.09 -0.30
C LYS A 112 -6.13 10.77 -1.55
N LEU A 113 -5.52 11.90 -1.89
CA LEU A 113 -5.56 12.50 -3.23
C LEU A 113 -4.14 12.48 -3.82
N SER A 114 -3.99 12.10 -5.09
CA SER A 114 -2.69 12.09 -5.78
C SER A 114 -2.72 12.99 -7.02
N TYR A 115 -1.64 13.74 -7.21
CA TYR A 115 -1.47 14.68 -8.31
C TYR A 115 -0.20 14.36 -9.09
N ALA A 116 -0.32 14.26 -10.41
CA ALA A 116 0.80 14.02 -11.32
C ALA A 116 1.73 15.26 -11.39
N PRO A 117 2.97 15.09 -11.87
CA PRO A 117 3.91 16.19 -12.04
C PRO A 117 3.30 17.37 -12.80
N GLY A 118 3.35 18.56 -12.19
CA GLY A 118 2.80 19.79 -12.75
C GLY A 118 1.28 20.01 -12.56
N LEU A 119 0.54 19.03 -12.05
CA LEU A 119 -0.90 19.12 -11.70
C LEU A 119 -1.16 19.24 -10.19
N ALA A 120 -0.10 19.38 -9.40
CA ALA A 120 -0.20 19.59 -7.97
C ALA A 120 -0.64 21.05 -7.71
N PRO A 121 -1.82 21.28 -7.10
CA PRO A 121 -2.32 22.63 -6.91
C PRO A 121 -1.36 23.45 -6.06
N LYS A 122 -0.86 24.55 -6.66
CA LYS A 122 -0.19 25.63 -5.93
C LYS A 122 -1.23 26.22 -4.98
N SER A 123 -0.82 26.54 -3.75
CA SER A 123 -1.73 26.97 -2.66
C SER A 123 -2.84 27.90 -3.16
N GLY A 124 -4.08 27.42 -3.17
CA GLY A 124 -5.26 28.15 -3.65
C GLY A 124 -5.84 27.74 -5.01
N THR A 125 -5.22 26.83 -5.80
CA THR A 125 -5.82 26.32 -7.05
C THR A 125 -6.67 25.05 -6.84
N THR A 126 -7.74 24.91 -7.63
CA THR A 126 -8.71 23.79 -7.59
C THR A 126 -8.43 22.77 -8.70
N GLU A 127 -7.18 22.29 -8.77
CA GLU A 127 -6.79 21.27 -9.74
C GLU A 127 -7.31 19.89 -9.31
N THR A 128 -7.80 19.11 -10.26
CA THR A 128 -8.44 17.81 -9.99
C THR A 128 -7.36 16.73 -9.81
N PRO A 129 -7.40 15.93 -8.73
CA PRO A 129 -6.43 14.86 -8.52
C PRO A 129 -6.56 13.78 -9.60
N ASN A 130 -5.43 13.24 -10.04
CA ASN A 130 -5.35 12.17 -11.05
C ASN A 130 -5.78 10.82 -10.48
N ASN A 131 -5.70 10.64 -9.17
CA ASN A 131 -6.11 9.43 -8.47
C ASN A 131 -6.56 9.80 -7.05
N TYR A 132 -7.51 9.04 -6.49
CA TYR A 132 -8.00 9.20 -5.13
C TYR A 132 -8.37 7.84 -4.54
N GLY A 133 -8.31 7.71 -3.22
CA GLY A 133 -8.62 6.46 -2.55
C GLY A 133 -8.53 6.56 -1.03
N GLN A 134 -8.53 5.42 -0.37
CA GLN A 134 -8.24 5.32 1.06
C GLN A 134 -6.72 5.24 1.27
N ALA A 135 -6.27 5.72 2.44
CA ALA A 135 -4.94 5.55 2.97
C ALA A 135 -5.04 4.74 4.27
N VAL A 136 -4.13 3.79 4.48
CA VAL A 136 -4.12 2.96 5.70
C VAL A 136 -2.77 3.04 6.36
N LEU A 137 -2.71 3.60 7.58
CA LEU A 137 -1.52 3.52 8.41
C LEU A 137 -1.33 2.07 8.88
N LEU A 138 -0.24 1.44 8.46
CA LEU A 138 0.05 0.04 8.76
C LEU A 138 0.43 -0.14 10.23
N THR A 139 -0.06 -1.24 10.81
CA THR A 139 0.29 -1.71 12.15
C THR A 139 0.62 -3.20 12.11
N GLY A 140 1.35 -3.68 13.13
CA GLY A 140 1.73 -5.09 13.27
C GLY A 140 3.21 -5.39 13.02
N ILE A 141 3.56 -6.66 13.18
CA ILE A 141 4.95 -7.18 13.18
C ILE A 141 5.65 -7.14 11.82
N GLN A 142 4.90 -6.94 10.73
CA GLN A 142 5.36 -6.86 9.35
C GLN A 142 5.85 -5.45 8.95
N VAL A 143 5.47 -4.41 9.71
CA VAL A 143 5.80 -2.99 9.40
C VAL A 143 7.31 -2.71 9.31
N PRO A 144 8.20 -3.33 10.10
CA PRO A 144 9.66 -3.18 9.94
C PRO A 144 10.19 -3.68 8.60
N PHE A 145 9.52 -4.64 7.95
CA PHE A 145 9.97 -5.30 6.72
C PHE A 145 9.41 -4.67 5.44
N VAL A 146 8.19 -4.13 5.46
CA VAL A 146 7.61 -3.42 4.31
C VAL A 146 8.51 -2.25 3.89
N GLY A 147 8.97 -2.22 2.65
CA GLY A 147 9.82 -1.14 2.15
C GLY A 147 10.83 -1.53 1.09
N VAL A 148 11.65 -0.56 0.71
CA VAL A 148 12.81 -0.77 -0.16
C VAL A 148 14.02 -1.14 0.70
N TRP A 149 14.76 -2.17 0.29
CA TRP A 149 15.95 -2.71 0.95
C TRP A 149 17.10 -2.81 -0.03
N VAL A 150 18.31 -2.58 0.46
CA VAL A 150 19.54 -2.91 -0.27
C VAL A 150 20.15 -4.16 0.36
N VAL A 151 20.36 -5.18 -0.47
CA VAL A 151 20.73 -6.55 -0.08
C VAL A 151 21.96 -7.03 -0.88
N PRO A 152 22.80 -7.93 -0.33
CA PRO A 152 23.91 -8.50 -1.08
C PRO A 152 23.41 -9.35 -2.25
N GLY A 153 24.04 -9.21 -3.41
CA GLY A 153 23.87 -10.15 -4.51
C GLY A 153 24.68 -11.44 -4.32
N ALA A 154 24.66 -12.29 -5.35
CA ALA A 154 25.39 -13.56 -5.38
C ALA A 154 26.93 -13.42 -5.41
N LEU A 155 27.44 -12.21 -5.70
CA LEU A 155 28.87 -11.89 -5.69
C LEU A 155 29.14 -10.83 -4.61
N ALA A 156 30.28 -10.94 -3.93
CA ALA A 156 30.63 -10.03 -2.85
C ALA A 156 31.10 -8.65 -3.34
N GLY A 157 30.56 -7.59 -2.75
CA GLY A 157 31.02 -6.20 -2.89
C GLY A 157 29.93 -5.22 -3.36
N PRO A 158 30.07 -3.90 -3.10
CA PRO A 158 28.99 -2.93 -3.27
C PRO A 158 28.38 -2.84 -4.68
N LYS A 159 29.19 -3.07 -5.72
CA LYS A 159 28.73 -3.07 -7.13
C LYS A 159 27.82 -4.26 -7.51
N TYR A 160 27.63 -5.20 -6.59
CA TYR A 160 26.75 -6.36 -6.76
C TYR A 160 25.59 -6.35 -5.75
N GLU A 161 25.40 -5.26 -5.00
CA GLU A 161 24.21 -5.07 -4.19
C GLU A 161 22.96 -4.99 -5.09
N ALA A 162 21.91 -5.72 -4.71
CA ALA A 162 20.60 -5.61 -5.32
C ALA A 162 19.71 -4.71 -4.46
N THR A 163 18.75 -4.05 -5.08
CA THR A 163 17.67 -3.35 -4.41
C THR A 163 16.39 -4.15 -4.59
N ILE A 164 15.71 -4.41 -3.48
CA ILE A 164 14.42 -5.13 -3.45
C ILE A 164 13.36 -4.26 -2.78
N ALA A 165 12.10 -4.43 -3.19
CA ALA A 165 10.96 -3.74 -2.61
C ALA A 165 9.93 -4.75 -2.13
N LEU A 166 9.53 -4.66 -0.86
CA LEU A 166 8.56 -5.53 -0.20
C LEU A 166 7.29 -4.71 0.10
N ARG A 167 6.16 -5.09 -0.50
CA ARG A 167 4.86 -4.43 -0.29
C ARG A 167 4.02 -5.15 0.77
N SER A 168 3.17 -4.41 1.49
CA SER A 168 2.34 -4.97 2.56
C SER A 168 1.26 -5.96 2.10
N ASP A 169 1.04 -6.09 0.79
CA ASP A 169 0.19 -7.10 0.15
C ASP A 169 0.91 -8.45 -0.06
N GLY A 170 2.16 -8.58 0.39
CA GLY A 170 2.99 -9.76 0.20
C GLY A 170 3.69 -9.82 -1.16
N MET A 171 3.57 -8.81 -2.03
CA MET A 171 4.32 -8.78 -3.28
C MET A 171 5.75 -8.25 -3.09
N ALA A 172 6.70 -8.87 -3.78
CA ALA A 172 8.11 -8.48 -3.79
C ALA A 172 8.61 -8.19 -5.22
N ARG A 173 9.58 -7.28 -5.34
CA ARG A 173 10.32 -7.05 -6.60
C ARG A 173 11.80 -6.86 -6.32
N LYS A 174 12.67 -7.26 -7.26
CA LYS A 174 14.12 -6.98 -7.29
C LYS A 174 14.51 -6.12 -8.50
N ASN A 175 15.67 -5.47 -8.48
CA ASN A 175 16.20 -4.67 -9.62
C ASN A 175 17.21 -5.44 -10.50
N VAL A 176 17.53 -6.69 -10.14
CA VAL A 176 18.45 -7.58 -10.87
C VAL A 176 17.71 -8.73 -11.52
N ASP A 177 18.40 -9.40 -12.44
CA ASP A 177 17.92 -10.54 -13.23
C ASP A 177 16.76 -10.20 -14.20
N ALA A 178 16.48 -11.14 -15.12
CA ALA A 178 15.43 -10.98 -16.11
C ALA A 178 14.02 -11.16 -15.52
N ASN A 179 13.88 -12.03 -14.51
CA ASN A 179 12.64 -12.19 -13.75
C ASN A 179 12.79 -11.51 -12.40
N GLN A 180 12.06 -10.40 -12.24
CA GLN A 180 12.20 -9.50 -11.10
C GLN A 180 11.14 -9.71 -10.01
N GLN A 181 10.16 -10.58 -10.24
CA GLN A 181 8.98 -10.72 -9.38
C GLN A 181 9.18 -11.75 -8.28
N GLY A 182 8.49 -11.58 -7.17
CA GLY A 182 8.42 -12.55 -6.09
C GLY A 182 7.26 -12.27 -5.14
N THR A 183 7.14 -13.11 -4.13
CA THR A 183 6.22 -12.92 -2.99
C THR A 183 6.99 -13.04 -1.70
N TRP A 184 6.54 -12.38 -0.64
CA TRP A 184 7.13 -12.48 0.68
C TRP A 184 6.09 -12.67 1.78
N HIS A 185 6.52 -13.30 2.86
CA HIS A 185 5.76 -13.58 4.06
C HIS A 185 6.67 -13.41 5.28
N LEU A 186 6.09 -13.48 6.49
CA LEU A 186 6.82 -13.29 7.75
C LEU A 186 6.61 -14.50 8.66
N ASP A 187 7.66 -15.32 8.82
CA ASP A 187 7.63 -16.51 9.66
C ASP A 187 8.60 -16.34 10.83
N SER A 188 8.10 -16.52 12.06
CA SER A 188 8.91 -16.46 13.30
C SER A 188 9.77 -15.18 13.45
N GLY A 189 9.34 -14.07 12.86
CA GLY A 189 10.08 -12.79 12.88
C GLY A 189 11.13 -12.63 11.77
N ILE A 190 11.23 -13.57 10.84
CA ILE A 190 12.08 -13.51 9.65
C ILE A 190 11.20 -13.27 8.43
N ALA A 191 11.48 -12.23 7.66
CA ALA A 191 10.80 -12.01 6.39
C ALA A 191 11.43 -12.91 5.33
N THR A 192 10.61 -13.75 4.70
CA THR A 192 11.02 -14.74 3.71
C THR A 192 10.47 -14.32 2.36
N VAL A 193 11.31 -14.31 1.32
CA VAL A 193 10.98 -13.90 -0.04
C VAL A 193 11.27 -15.04 -1.01
N ASP A 194 10.24 -15.47 -1.73
CA ASP A 194 10.32 -16.45 -2.80
C ASP A 194 10.28 -15.72 -4.15
N TRP A 195 11.36 -15.82 -4.91
CA TRP A 195 11.49 -15.19 -6.21
C TRP A 195 10.98 -16.11 -7.33
N ALA A 196 10.36 -15.53 -8.35
CA ALA A 196 9.75 -16.27 -9.45
C ALA A 196 10.76 -16.95 -10.42
N ASP A 197 12.07 -16.72 -10.23
CA ASP A 197 13.15 -17.49 -10.86
C ASP A 197 13.71 -18.61 -9.96
N GLY A 198 13.09 -18.85 -8.80
CA GLY A 198 13.46 -19.91 -7.86
C GLY A 198 14.55 -19.52 -6.85
N TRP A 199 15.04 -18.27 -6.86
CA TRP A 199 15.84 -17.78 -5.75
C TRP A 199 14.99 -17.65 -4.48
N HIS A 200 15.63 -17.77 -3.33
CA HIS A 200 15.00 -17.55 -2.03
C HIS A 200 15.85 -16.57 -1.22
N THR A 201 15.23 -15.64 -0.50
CA THR A 201 15.92 -14.62 0.32
C THR A 201 15.22 -14.48 1.67
N THR A 202 15.99 -14.44 2.76
CA THR A 202 15.48 -14.07 4.09
C THR A 202 16.05 -12.73 4.54
N ILE A 203 15.25 -11.92 5.24
CA ILE A 203 15.69 -10.75 6.01
C ILE A 203 15.33 -10.97 7.48
N GLU A 204 16.33 -10.89 8.35
CA GLU A 204 16.18 -10.94 9.81
C GLU A 204 16.54 -9.55 10.37
N ILE A 205 15.76 -9.05 11.32
CA ILE A 205 16.01 -7.77 12.02
C ILE A 205 16.30 -8.08 13.48
N GLY A 206 17.52 -7.77 13.93
CA GLY A 206 17.95 -7.93 15.31
C GLY A 206 17.29 -6.94 16.27
N ALA A 207 17.36 -7.23 17.57
CA ALA A 207 16.77 -6.39 18.61
C ALA A 207 17.41 -4.98 18.73
N ASP A 208 18.61 -4.80 18.16
CA ASP A 208 19.30 -3.51 18.04
C ASP A 208 18.90 -2.72 16.77
N GLY A 209 18.00 -3.27 15.95
CA GLY A 209 17.58 -2.69 14.67
C GLY A 209 18.55 -2.93 13.51
N THR A 210 19.66 -3.66 13.72
CA THR A 210 20.49 -4.13 12.60
C THR A 210 19.73 -5.20 11.82
N ALA A 211 19.99 -5.29 10.51
CA ALA A 211 19.33 -6.26 9.65
C ALA A 211 20.36 -7.08 8.88
N PHE A 212 20.07 -8.37 8.70
CA PHE A 212 20.93 -9.30 7.97
C PHE A 212 20.10 -10.08 6.96
N SER A 213 20.69 -10.36 5.79
CA SER A 213 20.06 -11.14 4.73
C SER A 213 20.88 -12.35 4.36
N LYS A 214 20.18 -13.41 3.94
CA LYS A 214 20.75 -14.61 3.32
C LYS A 214 19.94 -14.89 2.05
N SER A 215 20.60 -15.34 0.99
CA SER A 215 19.98 -15.67 -0.29
C SER A 215 20.55 -16.97 -0.84
N TRP A 216 19.67 -17.83 -1.35
CA TRP A 216 20.00 -19.13 -1.93
C TRP A 216 19.55 -19.16 -3.39
N LYS A 217 20.45 -19.64 -4.26
CA LYS A 217 20.17 -19.87 -5.68
C LYS A 217 19.12 -20.98 -5.88
N PRO A 218 18.49 -21.06 -7.07
CA PRO A 218 17.48 -22.08 -7.36
C PRO A 218 17.99 -23.50 -7.12
N GLY A 219 17.18 -24.29 -6.41
CA GLY A 219 17.47 -25.69 -6.08
C GLY A 219 18.40 -25.93 -4.88
N THR A 220 18.88 -24.89 -4.20
CA THR A 220 19.65 -25.02 -2.95
C THR A 220 18.72 -24.90 -1.74
N ALA A 221 18.80 -25.83 -0.78
CA ALA A 221 17.96 -25.79 0.42
C ALA A 221 18.38 -24.66 1.39
N THR A 222 17.43 -24.09 2.13
CA THR A 222 17.69 -23.01 3.10
C THR A 222 18.52 -23.43 4.31
N SER A 223 18.64 -24.75 4.55
CA SER A 223 19.56 -25.34 5.52
C SER A 223 21.01 -25.43 5.04
N GLU A 224 21.28 -25.24 3.74
CA GLU A 224 22.62 -25.21 3.17
C GLU A 224 23.25 -23.82 3.25
N MET A 225 24.54 -23.73 2.91
CA MET A 225 25.27 -22.46 2.87
C MET A 225 24.60 -21.48 1.88
N PRO A 226 24.29 -20.24 2.29
CA PRO A 226 23.71 -19.25 1.41
C PRO A 226 24.68 -18.87 0.29
N THR A 227 24.14 -18.58 -0.88
CA THR A 227 24.90 -18.11 -2.05
C THR A 227 25.35 -16.65 -1.87
N GLY A 228 24.54 -15.83 -1.21
CA GLY A 228 24.91 -14.48 -0.77
C GLY A 228 24.39 -14.23 0.64
N SER A 229 25.18 -13.56 1.49
CA SER A 229 24.77 -13.20 2.84
C SER A 229 25.53 -11.99 3.36
N GLY A 230 24.88 -11.14 4.15
CA GLY A 230 25.49 -9.92 4.68
C GLY A 230 24.50 -9.01 5.40
N ALA A 231 25.04 -7.97 6.03
CA ALA A 231 24.21 -6.90 6.59
C ALA A 231 23.42 -6.19 5.48
N VAL A 232 22.20 -5.77 5.78
CA VAL A 232 21.29 -5.08 4.86
C VAL A 232 20.71 -3.84 5.49
N ARG A 233 20.16 -2.95 4.66
CA ARG A 233 19.58 -1.69 5.11
C ARG A 233 18.28 -1.38 4.39
N ARG A 234 17.28 -0.95 5.15
CA ARG A 234 16.06 -0.35 4.60
C ARG A 234 16.38 1.07 4.13
N VAL A 235 15.89 1.44 2.95
CA VAL A 235 16.01 2.79 2.40
C VAL A 235 14.92 3.65 3.04
N LEU A 236 15.35 4.65 3.82
CA LEU A 236 14.47 5.58 4.54
C LEU A 236 14.64 7.04 4.08
N LYS A 237 15.66 7.29 3.24
CA LYS A 237 16.05 8.58 2.65
C LYS A 237 16.93 8.37 1.43
#